data_AF-A0A7Y8G1V0-F1
#
_entry.id   AF-A0A7Y8G1V0-F1
#
_cell.length_a   1.000
_cell.length_b   1.000
_cell.length_c   1.000
_cell.angle_alpha   90.00
_cell.angle_beta   90.00
_cell.angle_gamma   90.00
#
_symmetry.space_group_name_H-M   'P 1'
#
loop_
_entity.id
_entity.type
_entity.pdbx_description
1 polymer ?
#
loop_
_entity_poly.entity_id
_entity_poly.type
_entity_poly.pdbx_seq_one_letter_code
_entity_poly.pdbx_strand_id
1 'polypeptide(L)'
;MSTSRELLQTLVGFDTTSRESNLHLIEFVRDYLAGFGVSSELVYNEERSKANLFASVGPVELPGIVLSGHTDVVPVDGQPWTVPPFELTERDGKLFGRGTADMKGYIACVLAMVPALVAAPLRMPVHIALSYDEEVGCLGVRSLLKVLEERPVKPMLCIIGEPTELKPVLGHKGK
;
A
#
# COMPACT_ATOMS: atom_id res chain seq x y z
N MET A 1 17.79 -1.61 9.37
CA MET A 1 16.67 -1.14 8.54
C MET A 1 16.10 -2.36 7.84
N SER A 2 14.79 -2.57 7.85
CA SER A 2 14.17 -3.71 7.18
C SER A 2 14.32 -3.58 5.66
N THR A 3 14.71 -4.66 5.00
CA THR A 3 14.75 -4.73 3.53
C THR A 3 13.34 -4.81 2.96
N SER A 4 13.16 -4.46 1.68
CA SER A 4 11.88 -4.66 0.99
C SER A 4 11.44 -6.12 1.00
N ARG A 5 12.39 -7.07 1.03
CA ARG A 5 12.09 -8.50 1.13
C ARG A 5 11.47 -8.88 2.48
N GLU A 6 12.05 -8.42 3.58
CA GLU A 6 11.54 -8.69 4.93
C GLU A 6 10.15 -8.05 5.12
N LEU A 7 9.98 -6.82 4.62
CA LEU A 7 8.67 -6.16 4.64
C LEU A 7 7.65 -6.93 3.81
N LEU A 8 8.03 -7.41 2.61
CA LEU A 8 7.14 -8.22 1.79
C LEU A 8 6.73 -9.51 2.50
N GLN A 9 7.66 -10.18 3.19
CA GLN A 9 7.36 -11.38 3.96
C GLN A 9 6.32 -11.10 5.05
N THR A 10 6.49 -10.00 5.80
CA THR A 10 5.51 -9.59 6.81
C THR A 10 4.16 -9.24 6.18
N LEU A 11 4.15 -8.46 5.09
CA LEU A 11 2.90 -8.04 4.44
C LEU A 11 2.11 -9.22 3.86
N VAL A 12 2.78 -10.20 3.25
CA VAL A 12 2.16 -11.44 2.73
C VAL A 12 1.60 -12.29 3.86
N GLY A 13 2.21 -12.25 5.05
CA GLY A 13 1.74 -12.95 6.24
C GLY A 13 0.36 -12.50 6.75
N PHE A 14 -0.08 -11.29 6.39
CA PHE A 14 -1.44 -10.85 6.67
C PHE A 14 -2.39 -11.38 5.60
N ASP A 15 -3.32 -12.27 5.97
CA ASP A 15 -4.45 -12.61 5.10
C ASP A 15 -5.41 -11.42 5.04
N THR A 16 -5.27 -10.64 3.97
CA THR A 16 -6.11 -9.50 3.64
C THR A 16 -6.99 -9.81 2.43
N THR A 17 -7.38 -11.08 2.26
CA THR A 17 -8.38 -11.44 1.25
C THR A 17 -9.58 -10.51 1.37
N SER A 18 -10.14 -9.96 0.28
CA SER A 18 -11.10 -8.83 0.37
C SER A 18 -12.35 -9.06 1.23
N ARG A 19 -12.68 -10.31 1.61
CA ARG A 19 -13.75 -10.61 2.60
C ARG A 19 -13.32 -10.46 4.07
N GLU A 20 -12.02 -10.43 4.32
CA GLU A 20 -11.38 -10.28 5.63
C GLU A 20 -11.02 -8.82 5.90
N SER A 21 -10.62 -8.53 7.14
CA SER A 21 -10.14 -7.21 7.55
C SER A 21 -8.71 -6.96 7.08
N ASN A 22 -8.40 -5.73 6.66
CA ASN A 22 -7.02 -5.29 6.39
C ASN A 22 -6.35 -4.61 7.59
N LEU A 23 -7.02 -4.51 8.75
CA LEU A 23 -6.58 -3.65 9.86
C LEU A 23 -5.21 -4.04 10.43
N HIS A 24 -4.93 -5.33 10.62
CA HIS A 24 -3.62 -5.75 11.15
C HIS A 24 -2.45 -5.31 10.24
N LEU A 25 -2.65 -5.34 8.92
CA LEU A 25 -1.67 -4.84 7.96
C LEU A 25 -1.53 -3.32 8.08
N ILE A 26 -2.65 -2.59 8.14
CA ILE A 26 -2.65 -1.13 8.27
C ILE A 26 -2.00 -0.66 9.58
N GLU A 27 -2.27 -1.35 10.69
CA GLU A 27 -1.67 -1.09 11.99
C GLU A 27 -0.16 -1.35 11.97
N PHE A 28 0.28 -2.45 11.36
CA PHE A 28 1.69 -2.71 11.14
C PHE A 28 2.37 -1.57 10.36
N VAL A 29 1.74 -1.11 9.26
CA VAL A 29 2.30 0.00 8.47
C VAL A 29 2.32 1.31 9.26
N ARG A 30 1.23 1.64 9.97
CA ARG A 30 1.17 2.82 10.85
C ARG A 30 2.32 2.80 11.86
N ASP A 31 2.52 1.68 12.54
CA ASP A 31 3.52 1.56 13.60
C ASP A 31 4.94 1.57 13.02
N TYR A 32 5.14 0.96 11.85
CA TYR A 32 6.39 1.06 11.10
C TYR A 32 6.74 2.51 10.75
N LEU A 33 5.77 3.26 10.20
CA LEU A 33 5.94 4.67 9.84
C LEU A 33 6.19 5.55 11.08
N ALA A 34 5.45 5.30 12.17
CA ALA A 34 5.65 6.00 13.44
C ALA A 34 7.06 5.79 14.01
N GLY A 35 7.65 4.62 13.80
CA GLY A 35 9.05 4.33 14.15
C GLY A 35 10.09 5.24 13.45
N PHE A 36 9.71 5.88 12.35
CA PHE A 36 10.52 6.90 11.64
C PHE A 36 10.02 8.33 11.86
N GLY A 37 9.12 8.55 12.82
CA GLY A 37 8.52 9.86 13.10
C GLY A 37 7.50 10.31 12.05
N VAL A 38 6.99 9.41 11.23
CA VAL A 38 5.97 9.70 10.20
C VAL A 38 4.59 9.38 10.74
N SER A 39 3.75 10.41 10.92
CA SER A 39 2.36 10.21 11.33
C SER A 39 1.51 9.68 10.18
N SER A 40 0.52 8.86 10.53
CA SER A 40 -0.44 8.29 9.59
C SER A 40 -1.86 8.65 10.01
N GLU A 41 -2.68 9.01 9.03
CA GLU A 41 -4.11 9.18 9.18
C GLU A 41 -4.82 7.92 8.69
N LEU A 42 -5.74 7.39 9.50
CA LEU A 42 -6.53 6.21 9.17
C LEU A 42 -7.96 6.61 8.86
N VAL A 43 -8.44 6.25 7.66
CA VAL A 43 -9.82 6.50 7.23
C VAL A 43 -10.55 5.17 7.18
N TYR A 44 -11.41 4.94 8.18
CA TYR A 44 -12.14 3.69 8.35
C TYR A 44 -13.37 3.62 7.44
N ASN A 45 -13.80 2.39 7.11
CA ASN A 45 -15.16 2.16 6.64
C ASN A 45 -16.20 2.41 7.75
N GLU A 46 -17.48 2.41 7.40
CA GLU A 46 -18.58 2.66 8.34
C GLU A 46 -18.57 1.67 9.52
N GLU A 47 -18.31 0.38 9.26
CA GLU A 47 -18.25 -0.66 10.28
C GLU A 47 -16.93 -0.65 11.07
N ARG A 48 -15.96 0.20 10.69
CA ARG A 48 -14.60 0.24 11.23
C ARG A 48 -13.86 -1.10 11.20
N SER A 49 -14.23 -1.99 10.30
CA SER A 49 -13.61 -3.29 10.07
C SER A 49 -12.45 -3.24 9.06
N LYS A 50 -12.30 -2.13 8.33
CA LYS A 50 -11.23 -1.87 7.36
C LYS A 50 -10.81 -0.40 7.41
N ALA A 51 -9.61 -0.10 6.94
CA ALA A 51 -9.12 1.27 6.89
C ALA A 51 -8.22 1.53 5.69
N ASN A 52 -8.30 2.74 5.16
CA ASN A 52 -7.24 3.32 4.35
C ASN A 52 -6.19 3.94 5.28
N LEU A 53 -4.95 4.05 4.80
CA LEU A 53 -3.87 4.78 5.46
C LEU A 53 -3.36 5.89 4.54
N PHE A 54 -3.21 7.10 5.08
CA PHE A 54 -2.55 8.21 4.42
C PHE A 54 -1.44 8.77 5.29
N ALA A 55 -0.21 8.82 4.78
CA ALA A 55 0.94 9.37 5.48
C ALA A 55 1.72 10.31 4.56
N SER A 56 2.48 11.24 5.12
CA SER A 56 3.27 12.21 4.36
C SER A 56 4.67 12.37 4.93
N VAL A 57 5.68 12.39 4.05
CA VAL A 57 7.07 12.66 4.39
C VAL A 57 7.52 13.93 3.67
N GLY A 58 8.11 14.88 4.40
CA GLY A 58 8.56 16.16 3.84
C GLY A 58 7.54 17.31 3.99
N PRO A 59 7.70 18.41 3.24
CA PRO A 59 6.95 19.65 3.45
C PRO A 59 5.50 19.55 2.91
N VAL A 60 4.53 19.24 3.78
CA VAL A 60 3.12 18.99 3.43
C VAL A 60 2.36 20.19 2.85
N GLU A 61 2.90 21.40 2.99
CA GLU A 61 2.32 22.64 2.44
C GLU A 61 2.54 22.79 0.92
N LEU A 62 3.28 21.89 0.29
CA LEU A 62 3.57 21.90 -1.14
C LEU A 62 2.86 20.74 -1.86
N PRO A 63 2.49 20.89 -3.15
CA PRO A 63 1.99 19.77 -3.94
C PRO A 63 3.00 18.63 -4.01
N GLY A 64 2.60 17.44 -3.59
CA GLY A 64 3.46 16.25 -3.50
C GLY A 64 3.19 15.17 -4.55
N ILE A 65 3.96 14.09 -4.44
CA ILE A 65 3.73 12.84 -5.20
C ILE A 65 3.06 11.84 -4.26
N VAL A 66 1.99 11.20 -4.70
CA VAL A 66 1.35 10.08 -3.99
C VAL A 66 1.92 8.76 -4.52
N LEU A 67 2.40 7.92 -3.62
CA LEU A 67 2.69 6.51 -3.86
C LEU A 67 1.48 5.72 -3.37
N SER A 68 0.65 5.29 -4.31
CA SER A 68 -0.62 4.63 -4.04
C SER A 68 -0.51 3.13 -4.20
N GLY A 69 -1.15 2.38 -3.30
CA GLY A 69 -1.37 0.96 -3.47
C GLY A 69 -2.57 0.44 -2.70
N HIS A 70 -3.07 -0.73 -3.06
CA HIS A 70 -4.12 -1.42 -2.33
C HIS A 70 -3.56 -2.57 -1.48
N THR A 71 -4.22 -2.85 -0.37
CA THR A 71 -3.74 -3.78 0.66
C THR A 71 -4.50 -5.09 0.66
N ASP A 72 -5.68 -5.12 0.05
CA ASP A 72 -6.48 -6.32 -0.12
C ASP A 72 -5.93 -7.22 -1.23
N VAL A 73 -6.41 -8.45 -1.26
CA VAL A 73 -6.01 -9.44 -2.27
C VAL A 73 -7.20 -10.30 -2.66
N VAL A 74 -7.18 -10.85 -3.87
CA VAL A 74 -8.21 -11.79 -4.30
C VAL A 74 -8.17 -13.11 -3.50
N PRO A 75 -9.33 -13.82 -3.36
CA PRO A 75 -9.40 -15.12 -2.71
C PRO A 75 -8.45 -16.17 -3.29
N VAL A 76 -8.12 -17.17 -2.47
CA VAL A 76 -7.24 -18.30 -2.84
C VAL A 76 -7.98 -19.64 -2.93
N ASP A 77 -9.27 -19.68 -2.56
CA ASP A 77 -10.06 -20.92 -2.51
C ASP A 77 -10.13 -21.59 -3.88
N GLY A 78 -9.96 -22.92 -3.89
CA GLY A 78 -10.04 -23.72 -5.11
C GLY A 78 -8.91 -23.47 -6.12
N GLN A 79 -7.92 -22.63 -5.82
CA GLN A 79 -6.77 -22.41 -6.68
C GLN A 79 -5.68 -23.46 -6.41
N PRO A 80 -4.92 -23.91 -7.44
CA PRO A 80 -3.92 -24.97 -7.32
C PRO A 80 -2.59 -24.46 -6.73
N TRP A 81 -2.62 -23.97 -5.48
CA TRP A 81 -1.42 -23.52 -4.76
C TRP A 81 -0.48 -24.70 -4.48
N THR A 82 0.82 -24.52 -4.78
CA THR A 82 1.89 -25.50 -4.50
C THR A 82 2.73 -25.15 -3.28
N VAL A 83 2.49 -23.96 -2.71
CA VAL A 83 3.10 -23.41 -1.49
C VAL A 83 2.01 -22.66 -0.72
N PRO A 84 2.14 -22.44 0.59
CA PRO A 84 1.12 -21.71 1.34
C PRO A 84 0.96 -20.27 0.80
N PRO A 85 -0.26 -19.80 0.52
CA PRO A 85 -0.47 -18.49 -0.12
C PRO A 85 -0.06 -17.31 0.76
N PHE A 86 -0.23 -17.42 2.09
CA PHE A 86 0.07 -16.36 3.05
C PHE A 86 1.38 -16.61 3.81
N GLU A 87 2.29 -17.40 3.22
CA GLU A 87 3.66 -17.58 3.71
C GLU A 87 4.61 -17.36 2.54
N LEU A 88 5.45 -16.31 2.62
CA LEU A 88 6.34 -15.97 1.52
C LEU A 88 7.37 -17.09 1.31
N THR A 89 7.25 -17.79 0.17
CA THR A 89 8.15 -18.88 -0.19
C THR A 89 9.10 -18.43 -1.29
N GLU A 90 10.42 -18.55 -1.07
CA GLU A 90 11.41 -18.35 -2.12
C GLU A 90 11.72 -19.67 -2.83
N ARG A 91 11.66 -19.68 -4.16
CA ARG A 91 12.12 -20.80 -5.00
C ARG A 91 12.60 -20.30 -6.35
N ASP A 92 13.77 -20.75 -6.80
CA ASP A 92 14.37 -20.40 -8.09
C ASP A 92 14.48 -18.87 -8.35
N GLY A 93 14.84 -18.12 -7.31
CA GLY A 93 14.96 -16.65 -7.37
C GLY A 93 13.62 -15.91 -7.48
N LYS A 94 12.49 -16.60 -7.31
CA LYS A 94 11.15 -16.02 -7.29
C LYS A 94 10.55 -16.07 -5.89
N LEU A 95 9.73 -15.07 -5.58
CA LEU A 95 8.99 -14.96 -4.34
C LEU A 95 7.53 -15.32 -4.59
N PHE A 96 7.06 -16.40 -3.98
CA PHE A 96 5.71 -16.91 -4.12
C PHE A 96 4.89 -16.56 -2.88
N GLY A 97 3.68 -16.07 -3.11
CA GLY A 97 2.72 -15.69 -2.08
C GLY A 97 1.61 -14.83 -2.68
N ARG A 98 0.40 -14.89 -2.11
CA ARG A 98 -0.74 -14.06 -2.50
C ARG A 98 -0.43 -12.60 -2.14
N GLY A 99 -0.54 -11.72 -3.13
CA GLY A 99 -0.22 -10.30 -2.96
C GLY A 99 1.20 -9.91 -3.38
N THR A 100 2.07 -10.87 -3.68
CA THR A 100 3.49 -10.58 -4.00
C THR A 100 3.67 -9.66 -5.19
N ALA A 101 3.00 -9.95 -6.32
CA ALA A 101 3.00 -9.09 -7.50
C ALA A 101 1.93 -8.00 -7.43
N ASP A 102 0.77 -8.30 -6.86
CA ASP A 102 -0.42 -7.44 -6.85
C ASP A 102 -1.01 -7.32 -5.43
N MET A 103 -0.69 -6.27 -4.67
CA MET A 103 0.44 -5.34 -4.94
C MET A 103 1.31 -5.07 -3.72
N LYS A 104 1.32 -6.00 -2.76
CA LYS A 104 2.13 -5.92 -1.52
C LYS A 104 3.63 -5.83 -1.81
N GLY A 105 4.10 -6.36 -2.94
CA GLY A 105 5.49 -6.17 -3.40
C GLY A 105 5.87 -4.70 -3.58
N TYR A 106 5.01 -3.93 -4.25
CA TYR A 106 5.21 -2.49 -4.39
C TYR A 106 5.16 -1.77 -3.05
N ILE A 107 4.17 -2.10 -2.20
CA ILE A 107 4.06 -1.50 -0.86
C ILE A 107 5.34 -1.76 -0.05
N ALA A 108 5.89 -2.97 -0.10
CA ALA A 108 7.13 -3.30 0.58
C ALA A 108 8.32 -2.46 0.10
N CYS A 109 8.41 -2.18 -1.21
CA CYS A 109 9.41 -1.28 -1.77
C CYS A 109 9.23 0.18 -1.30
N VAL A 110 7.99 0.67 -1.26
CA VAL A 110 7.66 2.02 -0.76
C VAL A 110 8.07 2.15 0.71
N LEU A 111 7.70 1.18 1.54
CA LEU A 111 8.04 1.19 2.97
C LEU A 111 9.55 1.09 3.20
N ALA A 112 10.27 0.26 2.44
CA ALA A 112 11.73 0.17 2.53
C ALA A 112 12.44 1.49 2.20
N MET A 113 11.81 2.38 1.43
CA MET A 113 12.35 3.70 1.09
C MET A 113 12.09 4.77 2.15
N VAL A 114 11.16 4.54 3.09
CA VAL A 114 10.81 5.52 4.14
C VAL A 114 12.02 6.05 4.90
N PRO A 115 12.98 5.23 5.37
CA PRO A 115 14.13 5.75 6.10
C PRO A 115 14.98 6.72 5.27
N ALA A 116 15.13 6.44 3.97
CA ALA A 116 15.87 7.31 3.05
C ALA A 116 15.09 8.59 2.73
N LEU A 117 13.76 8.50 2.58
CA LEU A 117 12.88 9.65 2.36
C LEU A 117 12.91 10.61 3.55
N VAL A 118 12.86 10.09 4.77
CA VAL A 118 12.91 10.88 6.01
C VAL A 118 14.26 11.58 6.17
N ALA A 119 15.36 10.93 5.79
CA ALA A 119 16.70 11.52 5.87
C ALA A 119 17.01 12.53 4.75
N ALA A 120 16.24 12.52 3.66
CA ALA A 120 16.49 13.35 2.49
C ALA A 120 15.95 14.79 2.68
N PRO A 121 16.65 15.82 2.16
CA PRO A 121 16.13 17.19 2.10
C PRO A 121 15.10 17.31 0.97
N LEU A 122 13.91 16.74 1.19
CA LEU A 122 12.84 16.72 0.19
C LEU A 122 12.34 18.14 -0.13
N ARG A 123 12.27 18.48 -1.43
CA ARG A 123 11.74 19.76 -1.93
C ARG A 123 10.21 19.78 -2.06
N MET A 124 9.59 18.62 -1.92
CA MET A 124 8.14 18.40 -2.03
C MET A 124 7.79 17.16 -1.21
N PRO A 125 6.54 17.01 -0.74
CA PRO A 125 6.18 15.88 0.07
C PRO A 125 6.01 14.62 -0.79
N VAL A 126 6.34 13.48 -0.20
CA VAL A 126 5.96 12.16 -0.71
C VAL A 126 4.86 11.63 0.20
N HIS A 127 3.69 11.40 -0.38
CA HIS A 127 2.54 10.84 0.30
C HIS A 127 2.49 9.33 0.08
N ILE A 128 2.15 8.57 1.11
CA ILE A 128 1.88 7.14 1.03
C ILE A 128 0.37 6.97 1.23
N ALA A 129 -0.31 6.42 0.23
CA ALA A 129 -1.75 6.18 0.27
C ALA A 129 -2.01 4.68 0.07
N LEU A 130 -2.52 4.02 1.11
CA LEU A 130 -2.85 2.61 1.08
C LEU A 130 -4.36 2.43 1.21
N SER A 131 -4.99 1.82 0.21
CA SER A 131 -6.44 1.58 0.19
C SER A 131 -6.83 0.14 0.52
N TYR A 132 -8.09 -0.04 0.88
CA TYR A 132 -8.75 -1.35 0.93
C TYR A 132 -9.81 -1.47 -0.16
N ASP A 133 -10.20 -2.70 -0.45
CA ASP A 133 -11.30 -3.07 -1.36
C ASP A 133 -11.16 -2.48 -2.77
N GLU A 134 -9.93 -2.46 -3.33
CA GLU A 134 -9.74 -2.21 -4.77
C GLU A 134 -10.37 -3.37 -5.57
N GLU A 135 -10.06 -4.60 -5.16
CA GLU A 135 -10.36 -5.83 -5.91
C GLU A 135 -11.86 -6.13 -5.98
N VAL A 136 -12.66 -5.48 -5.13
CA VAL A 136 -14.13 -5.56 -5.09
C VAL A 136 -14.84 -4.30 -5.60
N GLY A 137 -14.13 -3.40 -6.28
CA GLY A 137 -14.71 -2.24 -6.97
C GLY A 137 -14.27 -0.87 -6.47
N CYS A 138 -13.03 -0.76 -5.96
CA CYS A 138 -12.44 0.51 -5.50
C CYS A 138 -13.27 1.24 -4.44
N LEU A 139 -13.86 0.50 -3.50
CA LEU A 139 -14.77 1.07 -2.50
C LEU A 139 -14.02 1.94 -1.49
N GLY A 140 -12.85 1.49 -1.04
CA GLY A 140 -12.04 2.22 -0.06
C GLY A 140 -11.47 3.53 -0.58
N VAL A 141 -11.09 3.63 -1.86
CA VAL A 141 -10.47 4.85 -2.38
C VAL A 141 -11.41 6.05 -2.34
N ARG A 142 -12.74 5.84 -2.43
CA ARG A 142 -13.73 6.91 -2.42
C ARG A 142 -13.78 7.67 -1.10
N SER A 143 -13.65 6.96 0.03
CA SER A 143 -13.62 7.61 1.35
C SER A 143 -12.32 8.40 1.54
N LEU A 144 -11.20 7.86 1.08
CA LEU A 144 -9.92 8.58 1.09
C LEU A 144 -9.96 9.84 0.22
N LEU A 145 -10.53 9.77 -0.98
CA LEU A 145 -10.63 10.92 -1.88
C LEU A 145 -11.46 12.06 -1.28
N LYS A 146 -12.57 11.76 -0.59
CA LYS A 146 -13.35 12.79 0.13
C LYS A 146 -12.49 13.55 1.15
N VAL A 147 -11.68 12.82 1.92
CA VAL A 147 -10.76 13.44 2.90
C VAL A 147 -9.67 14.26 2.20
N LEU A 148 -9.16 13.81 1.05
CA LEU A 148 -8.16 14.54 0.28
C LEU A 148 -8.72 15.77 -0.43
N GLU A 149 -10.00 15.76 -0.83
CA GLU A 149 -10.68 16.90 -1.45
C GLU A 149 -10.83 18.09 -0.50
N GLU A 150 -10.96 17.82 0.79
CA GLU A 150 -11.06 18.84 1.84
C GLU A 150 -9.71 19.50 2.17
N ARG A 151 -8.59 18.97 1.65
CA ARG A 151 -7.25 19.51 1.92
C ARG A 151 -6.95 20.76 1.09
N PRO A 152 -6.27 21.75 1.67
CA PRO A 152 -5.88 22.97 0.95
C PRO A 152 -4.86 22.70 -0.16
N VAL A 153 -4.02 21.67 0.01
CA VAL A 153 -2.95 21.31 -0.93
C VAL A 153 -3.27 19.95 -1.55
N LYS A 154 -3.41 19.94 -2.88
CA LYS A 154 -3.66 18.72 -3.65
C LYS A 154 -2.34 18.12 -4.16
N PRO A 155 -2.20 16.78 -4.18
CA PRO A 155 -1.07 16.15 -4.84
C PRO A 155 -0.98 16.51 -6.33
N MET A 156 0.24 16.57 -6.86
CA MET A 156 0.49 16.88 -8.27
C MET A 156 0.56 15.64 -9.17
N LEU A 157 0.88 14.47 -8.59
CA LEU A 157 1.07 13.21 -9.30
C LEU A 157 0.71 12.04 -8.39
N CYS A 158 0.16 10.97 -8.97
CA CYS A 158 -0.04 9.70 -8.30
C CYS A 158 0.70 8.60 -9.09
N ILE A 159 1.50 7.80 -8.39
CA ILE A 159 2.16 6.59 -8.89
C ILE A 159 1.46 5.40 -8.24
N ILE A 160 0.85 4.56 -9.08
CA ILE A 160 0.16 3.34 -8.65
C ILE A 160 1.05 2.16 -9.04
N GLY A 161 1.36 1.31 -8.07
CA GLY A 161 2.31 0.20 -8.21
C GLY A 161 1.78 -1.08 -8.87
N GLU A 162 0.77 -0.98 -9.73
CA GLU A 162 0.18 -2.14 -10.41
C GLU A 162 1.20 -2.86 -11.33
N PRO A 163 1.05 -4.17 -11.56
CA PRO A 163 2.00 -4.94 -12.37
C PRO A 163 1.87 -4.59 -13.86
N THR A 164 2.81 -3.77 -14.34
CA THR A 164 2.91 -3.35 -15.76
C THR A 164 4.19 -3.82 -16.45
N GLU A 165 4.81 -4.89 -15.94
CA GLU A 165 6.16 -5.33 -16.36
C GLU A 165 7.23 -4.22 -16.24
N LEU A 166 7.09 -3.35 -15.23
CA LEU A 166 7.95 -2.18 -15.00
C LEU A 166 7.90 -1.13 -16.12
N LYS A 167 6.85 -1.14 -16.94
CA LYS A 167 6.63 -0.12 -17.98
C LYS A 167 5.68 0.96 -17.44
N PRO A 168 6.00 2.25 -17.55
CA PRO A 168 5.06 3.31 -17.24
C PRO A 168 3.82 3.23 -18.14
N VAL A 169 2.63 3.25 -17.52
CA VAL A 169 1.35 3.24 -18.23
C VAL A 169 0.56 4.46 -17.77
N LEU A 170 0.03 5.24 -18.72
CA LEU A 170 -0.69 6.50 -18.46
C LEU A 170 -2.22 6.34 -18.47
N GLY A 171 -2.72 5.13 -18.71
CA GLY A 171 -4.15 4.85 -18.70
C GLY A 171 -4.47 3.35 -18.80
N HIS A 172 -5.59 2.97 -18.21
CA HIS A 172 -6.13 1.61 -18.28
C HIS A 172 -7.61 1.66 -18.69
N LYS A 173 -8.18 0.51 -19.07
CA LYS A 173 -9.62 0.42 -19.35
C LYS A 173 -10.39 0.69 -18.05
N GLY A 174 -11.49 1.43 -18.15
CA GLY A 174 -12.43 1.59 -17.04
C GLY A 174 -13.04 0.24 -16.64
N LYS A 175 -13.36 0.11 -15.36
CA LYS A 175 -14.21 -0.97 -14.81
C LYS A 175 -15.64 -0.45 -14.68
#